data_AF-A0A8D8ZX14-F1
#
_entry.id   AF-A0A8D8ZX14-F1
#
_cell.length_a   1.000
_cell.length_b   1.000
_cell.length_c   1.000
_cell.angle_alpha   90.00
_cell.angle_beta   90.00
_cell.angle_gamma   90.00
#
_symmetry.space_group_name_H-M   'P 1'
#
loop_
_entity.id
_entity.type
_entity.pdbx_description
1 polymer ?
#
loop_
_entity_poly.entity_id
_entity_poly.type
_entity_poly.pdbx_seq_one_letter_code
_entity_poly.pdbx_strand_id
1 'polypeptide(L)'
;MRVGAELRNLLTSVDNMVLLFPPSAHKEIEIAHKVLSKDMGELVSCMKNAHNFSNTSLDNVYRKQMLSAAHVLALDAKNLLDVVDSVRMRFPSLRMNSITLNEAEEAPPPPAPESSRGMKSTSCV
;
A
#
# COMPACT_ATOMS: atom_id res chain seq x y z
N MET A 1 0.76 -22.70 -8.15
CA MET A 1 1.72 -21.74 -7.56
C MET A 1 0.95 -20.67 -6.79
N ARG A 2 0.73 -20.85 -5.48
CA ARG A 2 0.02 -19.87 -4.64
C ARG A 2 0.93 -18.71 -4.20
N VAL A 3 2.20 -19.03 -3.93
CA VAL A 3 3.21 -18.08 -3.44
C VAL A 3 3.44 -16.90 -4.41
N GLY A 4 3.50 -17.14 -5.72
CA GLY A 4 3.68 -16.06 -6.70
C GLY A 4 2.51 -15.07 -6.80
N ALA A 5 1.29 -15.49 -6.46
CA ALA A 5 0.13 -14.59 -6.43
C ALA A 5 0.11 -13.77 -5.14
N GLU A 6 0.45 -14.38 -4.00
CA GLU A 6 0.56 -13.67 -2.73
C GLU A 6 1.70 -12.64 -2.75
N LEU A 7 2.84 -12.96 -3.35
CA LEU A 7 3.95 -12.01 -3.53
C LEU A 7 3.53 -10.79 -4.38
N ARG A 8 2.76 -11.01 -5.46
CA ARG A 8 2.22 -9.92 -6.29
C ARG A 8 1.21 -9.05 -5.52
N ASN A 9 0.33 -9.67 -4.74
CA ASN A 9 -0.64 -8.93 -3.92
C ASN A 9 0.08 -8.09 -2.85
N LEU A 10 1.12 -8.65 -2.24
CA LEU A 10 1.96 -7.93 -1.28
C LEU A 10 2.63 -6.72 -1.93
N LEU A 11 3.18 -6.88 -3.14
CA LEU A 11 3.79 -5.79 -3.91
C LEU A 11 2.80 -4.64 -4.16
N THR A 12 1.59 -4.97 -4.64
CA THR A 12 0.52 -3.98 -4.86
C THR A 12 0.10 -3.28 -3.57
N SER A 13 0.09 -3.98 -2.44
CA SER A 13 -0.21 -3.36 -1.15
C SER A 13 0.87 -2.38 -0.70
N VAL A 14 2.14 -2.69 -0.97
CA VAL A 14 3.26 -1.81 -0.65
C VAL A 14 3.29 -0.59 -1.58
N ASP A 15 3.04 -0.77 -2.88
CA ASP A 15 2.91 0.32 -3.88
C ASP A 15 1.93 1.41 -3.41
N ASN A 16 0.75 1.00 -2.93
CA ASN A 16 -0.28 1.93 -2.47
C ASN A 16 0.12 2.72 -1.21
N MET A 17 0.98 2.15 -0.35
CA MET A 17 1.46 2.85 0.85
C MET A 17 2.52 3.90 0.52
N VAL A 18 3.36 3.67 -0.50
CA VAL A 18 4.40 4.64 -0.92
C VAL A 18 3.78 5.96 -1.38
N LEU A 19 2.61 5.91 -2.00
CA LEU A 19 1.87 7.08 -2.50
C LEU A 19 1.41 8.05 -1.39
N LEU A 20 1.46 7.64 -0.12
CA LEU A 20 1.02 8.44 1.02
C LEU A 20 2.12 9.32 1.64
N PHE A 21 3.38 9.19 1.20
CA PHE A 21 4.51 9.87 1.81
C PHE A 21 4.94 11.16 1.07
N PRO A 22 5.49 12.17 1.78
CA PRO A 22 5.90 13.43 1.18
C PRO A 22 7.11 13.28 0.24
N PRO A 23 7.30 14.22 -0.73
CA PRO A 23 8.35 14.17 -1.75
C PRO A 23 9.78 14.04 -1.20
N SER A 24 10.02 14.53 0.02
CA SER A 24 11.30 14.46 0.73
C SER A 24 11.71 13.04 1.13
N ALA A 25 10.74 12.16 1.42
CA ALA A 25 10.98 10.75 1.72
C ALA A 25 10.81 9.84 0.50
N HIS A 26 10.19 10.36 -0.57
CA HIS A 26 9.81 9.60 -1.75
C HIS A 26 11.02 8.95 -2.43
N LYS A 27 12.18 9.62 -2.54
CA LYS A 27 13.38 9.05 -3.18
C LYS A 27 13.95 7.83 -2.44
N GLU A 28 14.06 7.89 -1.12
CA GLU A 28 14.59 6.76 -0.32
C GLU A 28 13.63 5.57 -0.34
N ILE A 29 12.33 5.85 -0.19
CA ILE A 29 11.29 4.82 -0.23
C ILE A 29 11.17 4.21 -1.64
N GLU A 30 11.27 5.01 -2.69
CA GLU A 30 11.22 4.52 -4.09
C GLU A 30 12.37 3.55 -4.37
N ILE A 31 13.59 3.84 -3.88
CA ILE A 31 14.74 2.95 -4.04
C ILE A 31 14.53 1.65 -3.27
N ALA A 32 14.13 1.73 -2.00
CA ALA A 32 13.86 0.55 -1.18
C ALA A 32 12.72 -0.31 -1.78
N HIS A 33 11.69 0.33 -2.34
CA HIS A 33 10.60 -0.35 -3.04
C HIS A 33 11.07 -1.06 -4.31
N LYS A 34 11.87 -0.38 -5.16
CA LYS A 34 12.43 -0.96 -6.38
C LYS A 34 13.33 -2.17 -6.09
N VAL A 35 14.16 -2.07 -5.04
CA VAL A 35 15.01 -3.18 -4.58
C VAL A 35 14.13 -4.35 -4.16
N LEU A 36 13.17 -4.13 -3.25
CA LEU A 36 12.26 -5.19 -2.82
C LEU A 36 11.52 -5.85 -4.00
N SER A 37 11.02 -5.06 -4.95
CA SER A 37 10.36 -5.57 -6.16
C SER A 37 11.28 -6.44 -7.01
N LYS A 38 12.56 -6.08 -7.13
CA LYS A 38 13.55 -6.86 -7.86
C LYS A 38 13.78 -8.21 -7.17
N ASP A 39 13.97 -8.20 -5.85
CA ASP A 39 14.29 -9.40 -5.09
C ASP A 39 13.09 -10.37 -4.97
N MET A 40 11.85 -9.85 -4.93
CA MET A 40 10.63 -10.65 -5.07
C MET A 40 10.62 -11.40 -6.42
N GLY A 41 11.02 -10.73 -7.50
CA GLY A 41 11.13 -11.30 -8.84
C GLY A 41 12.19 -12.39 -8.94
N GLU A 42 13.37 -12.14 -8.35
CA GLU A 42 14.44 -13.14 -8.25
C GLU A 42 14.00 -14.36 -7.45
N LEU A 43 13.35 -14.18 -6.29
CA LEU A 43 12.83 -15.29 -5.49
C LEU A 43 11.84 -16.15 -6.29
N VAL A 44 10.88 -15.54 -7.00
CA VAL A 44 9.91 -16.30 -7.81
C VAL A 44 10.63 -17.10 -8.90
N SER A 45 11.67 -16.52 -9.52
CA SER A 45 12.48 -17.21 -10.53
C SER A 45 13.25 -18.39 -9.92
N CYS A 46 13.87 -18.20 -8.75
CA CYS A 46 14.54 -19.25 -8.00
C CYS A 46 13.57 -20.35 -7.56
N MET A 47 12.38 -20.01 -7.06
CA MET A 47 11.34 -20.96 -6.68
C MET A 47 10.84 -21.78 -7.87
N LYS A 48 10.64 -21.14 -9.03
CA LYS A 48 10.28 -21.83 -10.28
C LYS A 48 11.36 -22.81 -10.70
N ASN A 49 12.64 -22.41 -10.65
CA ASN A 49 13.75 -23.29 -10.97
C ASN A 49 13.86 -24.45 -9.97
N ALA A 50 13.76 -24.18 -8.66
CA ALA A 50 13.75 -25.20 -7.63
C ALA A 50 12.61 -26.22 -7.83
N HIS A 51 11.45 -25.77 -8.31
CA HIS A 51 10.34 -26.65 -8.65
C HIS A 51 10.60 -27.45 -9.93
N ASN A 52 11.07 -26.82 -11.00
CA ASN A 52 11.33 -27.47 -12.29
C ASN A 52 12.47 -28.49 -12.23
N PHE A 53 13.49 -28.23 -11.40
CA PHE A 53 14.68 -29.06 -11.26
C PHE A 53 14.63 -29.98 -10.03
N SER A 54 13.46 -30.15 -9.40
CA SER A 54 13.29 -30.91 -8.16
C SER A 54 13.66 -32.40 -8.27
N ASN A 55 13.64 -32.94 -9.49
CA ASN A 55 13.93 -34.35 -9.77
C ASN A 55 15.33 -34.56 -10.34
N THR A 56 16.18 -33.52 -10.35
CA THR A 56 17.53 -33.56 -10.91
C THR A 56 18.60 -33.45 -9.83
N SER A 57 19.84 -33.84 -10.14
CA SER A 57 20.97 -33.73 -9.22
C SER A 57 21.32 -32.29 -8.80
N LEU A 58 20.70 -31.28 -9.43
CA LEU A 58 20.87 -29.85 -9.11
C LEU A 58 19.86 -29.33 -8.08
N ASP A 59 18.93 -30.16 -7.62
CA ASP A 59 17.88 -29.79 -6.66
C ASP A 59 18.44 -29.07 -5.40
N ASN A 60 19.51 -29.60 -4.81
CA ASN A 60 20.12 -29.02 -3.61
C ASN A 60 20.63 -27.59 -3.86
N VAL A 61 21.15 -27.33 -5.06
CA VAL A 61 21.67 -26.02 -5.46
C VAL A 61 20.53 -25.02 -5.63
N TYR A 62 19.47 -25.39 -6.35
CA TYR A 62 18.32 -24.50 -6.54
C TYR A 62 17.56 -24.24 -5.25
N ARG A 63 17.45 -25.23 -4.36
CA ARG A 63 16.90 -25.02 -3.01
C ARG A 63 17.74 -24.02 -2.19
N LYS A 64 19.07 -24.14 -2.23
CA LYS A 64 19.95 -23.16 -1.58
C LYS A 64 19.79 -21.76 -2.16
N GLN A 65 19.72 -21.63 -3.49
CA GLN A 65 19.49 -20.33 -4.13
C GLN A 65 18.13 -19.74 -3.76
N MET A 66 17.07 -20.54 -3.75
CA MET A 66 15.74 -20.11 -3.29
C MET A 66 15.76 -19.61 -1.85
N LEU A 67 16.42 -20.34 -0.93
CA LEU A 67 16.55 -19.92 0.47
C LEU A 67 17.38 -18.64 0.61
N SER A 68 18.44 -18.50 -0.19
CA SER A 68 19.25 -17.28 -0.21
C SER A 68 18.44 -16.08 -0.70
N ALA A 69 17.70 -16.23 -1.81
CA ALA A 69 16.82 -15.18 -2.34
C ALA A 69 15.73 -14.80 -1.33
N ALA A 70 15.13 -15.79 -0.64
CA ALA A 70 14.15 -15.54 0.40
C ALA A 70 14.74 -14.79 1.62
N HIS A 71 16.00 -15.08 1.95
CA HIS A 71 16.71 -14.38 3.02
C HIS A 71 16.94 -12.91 2.64
N VAL A 72 17.52 -12.64 1.47
CA VAL A 72 17.75 -11.27 0.96
C VAL A 72 16.44 -10.47 0.97
N LEU A 73 15.37 -11.09 0.46
CA LEU A 73 14.04 -10.50 0.47
C LEU A 73 13.55 -10.05 1.85
N ALA A 74 13.78 -10.87 2.87
CA ALA A 74 13.40 -10.55 4.24
C ALA A 74 14.23 -9.39 4.81
N LEU A 75 15.51 -9.29 4.45
CA LEU A 75 16.38 -8.18 4.81
C LEU A 75 15.93 -6.87 4.15
N ASP A 76 15.60 -6.91 2.86
CA ASP A 76 15.14 -5.73 2.13
C ASP A 76 13.75 -5.27 2.59
N ALA A 77 12.87 -6.22 2.94
CA ALA A 77 11.56 -5.90 3.54
C ALA A 77 11.71 -5.19 4.89
N LYS A 78 12.65 -5.67 5.73
CA LYS A 78 12.99 -4.99 6.99
C LYS A 78 13.58 -3.61 6.73
N ASN A 79 14.51 -3.48 5.78
CA ASN A 79 15.13 -2.21 5.44
C ASN A 79 14.10 -1.17 4.97
N LEU A 80 13.14 -1.57 4.13
CA LEU A 80 12.04 -0.71 3.71
C LEU A 80 11.18 -0.25 4.91
N LEU A 81 10.86 -1.16 5.83
CA LEU A 81 10.11 -0.83 7.04
C LEU A 81 10.87 0.15 7.93
N ASP A 82 12.18 -0.05 8.12
CA ASP A 82 13.04 0.83 8.91
C ASP A 82 13.10 2.25 8.30
N VAL A 83 13.20 2.36 6.97
CA VAL A 83 13.16 3.65 6.25
C VAL A 83 11.79 4.32 6.42
N VAL A 84 10.70 3.58 6.27
CA VAL A 84 9.34 4.08 6.47
C VAL A 84 9.11 4.55 7.91
N ASP A 85 9.58 3.80 8.90
CA ASP A 85 9.47 4.18 10.31
C ASP A 85 10.37 5.36 10.67
N SER A 86 11.57 5.47 10.08
CA SER A 86 12.44 6.65 10.22
C SER A 86 11.75 7.92 9.69
N VAL A 87 11.09 7.83 8.53
CA VAL A 87 10.29 8.91 7.96
C VAL A 87 9.11 9.25 8.87
N ARG A 88 8.39 8.24 9.37
CA ARG A 88 7.27 8.42 10.30
C ARG A 88 7.70 9.12 11.60
N MET A 89 8.87 8.78 12.15
CA MET A 89 9.41 9.45 13.33
C MET A 89 9.86 10.89 13.06
N ARG A 90 10.38 11.19 11.87
CA ARG A 90 10.76 12.56 11.45
C ARG A 90 9.55 13.45 11.18
N PHE A 91 8.42 12.86 10.78
CA PHE A 91 7.18 13.57 10.49
C PHE A 91 6.02 13.07 11.37
N PRO A 92 6.04 13.32 12.69
CA PRO A 92 4.95 12.91 13.59
C PRO A 92 3.60 13.54 13.21
N SER A 93 3.62 14.63 12.45
CA SER A 93 2.43 15.34 11.91
C SER A 93 1.69 14.57 10.80
N LEU A 94 2.33 13.59 10.13
CA LEU A 94 1.67 12.76 9.11
C LEU A 94 0.72 11.72 9.71
N ARG A 95 0.76 11.52 11.03
CA ARG A 95 -0.19 10.65 11.75
C ARG A 95 -1.65 11.10 11.58
N MET A 96 -1.88 12.32 11.08
CA MET A 96 -3.21 12.88 10.78
C MET A 96 -3.64 12.82 9.31
N ASN A 97 -2.79 12.42 8.35
CA ASN A 97 -3.11 12.62 6.93
C ASN A 97 -3.61 11.37 6.17
N SER A 98 -3.90 10.27 6.87
CA SER A 98 -4.51 9.07 6.27
C SER A 98 -5.95 8.79 6.74
N ILE A 99 -6.58 9.73 7.46
CA ILE A 99 -8.01 9.66 7.83
C ILE A 99 -8.83 10.80 7.20
N THR A 100 -8.24 11.81 6.57
CA THR A 100 -8.99 12.90 5.92
C THR A 100 -9.13 12.71 4.41
N LEU A 101 -9.52 11.52 3.97
CA LEU A 101 -10.15 11.31 2.66
C LEU A 101 -11.39 10.45 2.89
N ASN A 102 -12.35 10.94 3.68
CA ASN A 102 -13.76 10.50 3.70
C ASN A 102 -14.66 11.43 4.55
N GLU A 103 -14.42 12.75 4.53
CA GLU A 103 -15.42 13.73 4.99
C GLU A 103 -15.63 14.78 3.88
N ALA A 104 -16.09 14.28 2.73
CA ALA A 104 -16.92 15.07 1.83
C ALA A 104 -18.38 14.67 2.08
N GLU A 105 -18.84 14.76 3.34
CA GLU A 105 -20.27 14.73 3.65
C GLU A 105 -20.75 16.19 3.64
N GLU A 106 -21.20 16.58 2.46
CA GLU A 106 -22.23 17.57 2.15
C GLU A 106 -22.80 18.32 3.37
N ALA A 107 -22.36 19.57 3.55
CA ALA A 107 -23.03 20.49 4.47
C ALA A 107 -24.53 20.55 4.13
N PRO A 108 -25.44 20.39 5.11
CA PRO A 108 -26.86 20.47 4.84
C PRO A 108 -27.19 21.83 4.21
N PRO A 109 -27.98 21.88 3.13
CA PRO A 109 -28.29 23.12 2.44
C PRO A 109 -28.89 24.14 3.42
N PRO A 110 -28.54 25.43 3.31
CA PRO A 110 -29.04 26.46 4.21
C PRO A 110 -30.57 26.49 4.19
N PRO A 111 -31.21 26.71 5.35
CA PRO A 111 -32.67 26.80 5.42
C PRO A 111 -33.18 27.93 4.51
N ALA A 112 -34.18 27.60 3.69
CA ALA A 112 -34.81 28.53 2.76
C ALA A 112 -35.36 29.77 3.48
N PRO A 113 -35.36 30.96 2.84
CA PRO A 113 -35.88 32.18 3.45
C PRO A 113 -37.40 32.07 3.70
N GLU A 114 -37.83 32.41 4.92
CA GLU A 114 -39.25 32.54 5.30
C GLU A 114 -39.98 33.48 4.34
N SER A 115 -40.81 32.90 3.47
CA SER A 115 -41.75 33.66 2.67
C SER A 115 -42.95 34.03 3.53
N SER A 116 -42.90 35.23 4.12
CA SER A 116 -44.08 35.94 4.58
C SER A 116 -45.02 36.15 3.38
N ARG A 117 -46.01 35.27 3.21
CA ARG A 117 -47.05 35.44 2.21
C ARG A 117 -48.43 35.16 2.81
N GLY A 118 -49.03 36.24 3.30
CA GLY A 118 -50.43 36.62 3.10
C GLY A 118 -51.50 35.57 3.41
N MET A 119 -52.13 35.72 4.57
CA MET A 119 -53.51 35.27 4.77
C MET A 119 -54.42 35.82 3.67
N LYS A 120 -54.91 34.94 2.79
CA LYS A 120 -56.11 35.17 2.00
C LYS A 120 -57.05 33.97 2.15
N SER A 121 -58.14 34.27 2.86
CA SER A 121 -59.52 33.80 2.70
C SER A 121 -59.82 32.30 2.75
N THR A 122 -60.63 31.89 3.72
CA THR A 122 -62.02 31.43 3.49
C THR A 122 -62.63 30.90 4.79
N SER A 123 -63.78 31.44 5.20
CA SER A 123 -64.80 30.63 5.85
C SER A 123 -66.17 31.24 5.57
N CYS A 124 -66.94 30.50 4.78
CA CYS A 124 -68.38 30.66 4.64
C CYS A 124 -69.05 30.38 5.99
N VAL A 125 -69.96 31.27 6.39
CA VAL A 125 -71.32 30.98 6.89
C VAL A 125 -72.15 32.26 6.79
#